data_AF-A0A9R1JI17-F1
#
_entry.id   AF-A0A9R1JI17-F1
#
_cell.length_a   1.000
_cell.length_b   1.000
_cell.length_c   1.000
_cell.angle_alpha   90.00
_cell.angle_beta   90.00
_cell.angle_gamma   90.00
#
_symmetry.space_group_name_H-M   'P 1'
#
loop_
_entity.id
_entity.type
_entity.pdbx_description
1 polymer ?
#
loop_
_entity_poly.entity_id
_entity_poly.type
_entity_poly.pdbx_seq_one_letter_code
_entity_poly.pdbx_strand_id
1 'polypeptide(L)'
;MAAPAPGAGAVEVSMDDKAKALVAAKINEGEYKVQMIGQYAVRTDRAIDALEKKVQDIEAVMDLELMLGEYCADLSDMHKARHYYRATSLSEEEKLYLHQIDDFATATIAEYEASVGPVPAFDNHLSLFSKDIPLEFPEPLAPPPASSASASSSASHHEPAVDNGGDVAC
;
A
#
# COMPACT_ATOMS: atom_id res chain seq x y z
N MET A 1 -0.67 56.28 -86.83
CA MET A 1 -0.21 56.75 -85.51
C MET A 1 -0.23 55.55 -84.59
N ALA A 2 0.93 55.12 -84.08
CA ALA A 2 1.07 53.89 -83.29
C ALA A 2 0.88 54.20 -81.78
N ALA A 3 0.12 53.34 -81.09
CA ALA A 3 -0.10 53.41 -79.65
C ALA A 3 1.15 52.93 -78.88
N PRO A 4 1.48 53.49 -77.70
CA PRO A 4 2.56 52.97 -76.88
C PRO A 4 2.10 51.72 -76.12
N ALA A 5 2.94 50.70 -76.14
CA ALA A 5 2.76 49.44 -75.43
C ALA A 5 2.82 49.63 -73.89
N PRO A 6 2.15 48.79 -73.10
CA PRO A 6 2.17 48.88 -71.65
C PRO A 6 3.56 48.45 -71.14
N GLY A 7 4.27 49.38 -70.49
CA GLY A 7 5.49 49.08 -69.78
C GLY A 7 5.20 48.09 -68.65
N ALA A 8 5.61 46.85 -68.83
CA ALA A 8 5.61 45.83 -67.79
C ALA A 8 6.55 46.27 -66.67
N GLY A 9 5.98 46.70 -65.55
CA GLY A 9 6.71 46.90 -64.30
C GLY A 9 7.14 45.54 -63.75
N ALA A 10 8.24 45.00 -64.24
CA ALA A 10 8.99 43.97 -63.53
C ALA A 10 9.91 44.68 -62.55
N VAL A 11 9.45 44.84 -61.31
CA VAL A 11 10.33 45.21 -60.19
C VAL A 11 11.32 44.06 -60.02
N GLU A 12 12.53 44.21 -60.58
CA GLU A 12 13.63 43.30 -60.31
C GLU A 12 13.99 43.41 -58.82
N VAL A 13 13.43 42.50 -58.02
CA VAL A 13 13.83 42.35 -56.63
C VAL A 13 15.30 41.97 -56.61
N SER A 14 16.14 42.88 -56.12
CA SER A 14 17.58 42.72 -56.00
C SER A 14 17.94 41.39 -55.33
N MET A 15 19.01 40.72 -55.78
CA MET A 15 19.50 39.50 -55.13
C MET A 15 19.74 39.70 -53.62
N ASP A 16 20.09 40.90 -53.19
CA ASP A 16 20.29 41.24 -51.77
C ASP A 16 19.00 41.22 -50.96
N ASP A 17 17.87 41.61 -51.56
CA ASP A 17 16.57 41.59 -50.89
C ASP A 17 16.05 40.16 -50.74
N LYS A 18 16.35 39.29 -51.71
CA LYS A 18 16.08 37.85 -51.60
C LYS A 18 16.92 37.18 -50.52
N ALA A 19 18.20 37.56 -50.39
CA ALA A 19 19.07 37.05 -49.34
C ALA A 19 18.60 37.48 -47.94
N LYS A 20 18.20 38.75 -47.78
CA LYS A 20 17.63 39.26 -46.51
C LYS A 20 16.32 38.56 -46.14
N ALA A 21 15.43 38.35 -47.12
CA ALA A 21 14.18 37.64 -46.90
C ALA A 21 14.42 36.18 -46.47
N LEU A 22 15.40 35.50 -47.07
CA LEU A 22 15.78 34.14 -46.68
C LEU A 22 16.32 34.08 -45.25
N VAL A 23 17.19 35.02 -44.88
CA VAL A 23 17.73 35.12 -43.51
C VAL A 23 16.61 35.35 -42.49
N ALA A 24 15.69 36.29 -42.76
CA ALA A 24 14.54 36.56 -41.90
C ALA A 24 13.64 35.32 -41.74
N ALA A 25 13.38 34.59 -42.84
CA ALA A 25 12.62 33.35 -42.78
C ALA A 25 13.29 32.28 -41.91
N LYS A 26 14.63 32.17 -41.97
CA LYS A 26 15.39 31.23 -41.14
C LYS A 26 15.46 31.63 -39.67
N ILE A 27 15.48 32.92 -39.37
CA ILE A 27 15.37 33.42 -38.00
C ILE A 27 14.00 33.04 -37.41
N ASN A 28 12.91 33.33 -38.14
CA ASN A 28 11.56 32.97 -37.70
C ASN A 28 11.38 31.45 -37.52
N GLU A 29 11.95 30.65 -38.42
CA GLU A 29 11.96 29.17 -38.28
C GLU A 29 12.72 28.74 -37.01
N GLY A 30 13.86 29.38 -36.72
CA GLY A 30 14.64 29.13 -35.51
C GLY A 30 13.88 29.49 -34.24
N GLU A 31 13.26 30.67 -34.19
CA GLU A 31 12.45 31.13 -33.05
C GLU A 31 11.28 30.18 -32.77
N TYR A 32 10.57 29.76 -33.83
CA TYR A 32 9.50 28.77 -33.70
C TYR A 32 9.99 27.45 -33.12
N LYS A 33 11.13 26.92 -33.59
CA LYS A 33 11.71 25.68 -33.06
C LYS A 33 12.12 25.81 -31.60
N VAL A 34 12.77 26.91 -31.23
CA VAL A 34 13.16 27.17 -29.84
C VAL A 34 11.92 27.24 -28.94
N GLN A 35 10.87 27.91 -29.38
CA GLN A 35 9.61 27.97 -28.63
C GLN A 35 9.00 26.57 -28.44
N MET A 36 8.97 25.75 -29.50
CA MET A 36 8.46 24.38 -29.42
C MET A 36 9.30 23.54 -28.45
N ILE A 37 10.63 23.62 -28.50
CA ILE A 37 11.52 22.91 -27.58
C ILE A 37 11.24 23.35 -26.14
N GLY A 38 11.08 24.65 -25.88
CA GLY A 38 10.74 25.16 -24.54
C GLY A 38 9.41 24.59 -24.02
N GLN A 39 8.38 24.48 -24.86
CA GLN A 39 7.13 23.84 -24.47
C GLN A 39 7.29 22.35 -24.19
N TYR A 40 8.08 21.63 -24.99
CA TYR A 40 8.37 20.22 -24.74
C TYR A 40 9.13 20.01 -23.43
N ALA A 41 10.14 20.84 -23.14
CA ALA A 41 10.88 20.78 -21.89
C ALA A 41 9.94 20.91 -20.68
N VAL A 42 9.09 21.94 -20.64
CA VAL A 42 8.13 22.14 -19.55
C VAL A 42 7.15 20.96 -19.38
N ARG A 43 6.70 20.36 -20.49
CA ARG A 43 5.82 19.17 -20.43
C ARG A 43 6.56 17.96 -19.87
N THR A 44 7.82 17.78 -20.27
CA THR A 44 8.67 16.68 -19.80
C THR A 44 9.01 16.85 -18.32
N ASP A 45 9.37 18.05 -17.87
CA ASP A 45 9.68 18.33 -16.46
C ASP A 45 8.46 18.01 -15.58
N ARG A 46 7.27 18.43 -15.99
CA ARG A 46 6.03 18.08 -15.27
C ARG A 46 5.78 16.56 -15.24
N ALA A 47 6.11 15.85 -16.30
CA ALA A 47 5.97 14.40 -16.35
C ALA A 47 6.99 13.70 -15.44
N ILE A 48 8.20 14.26 -15.32
CA ILE A 48 9.24 13.81 -14.38
C ILE A 48 8.75 14.03 -12.95
N ASP A 49 8.29 15.22 -12.58
CA ASP A 49 7.77 15.51 -11.23
C ASP A 49 6.63 14.54 -10.84
N ALA A 50 5.73 14.25 -11.79
CA ALA A 50 4.64 13.30 -11.57
C ALA A 50 5.13 11.85 -11.41
N LEU A 51 6.22 11.49 -12.07
CA LEU A 51 6.84 10.17 -11.93
C LEU A 51 7.61 10.05 -10.61
N GLU A 52 8.36 11.08 -10.22
CA GLU A 52 9.06 11.12 -8.93
C GLU A 52 8.09 10.95 -7.76
N LYS A 53 6.94 11.63 -7.81
CA LYS A 53 5.90 11.43 -6.80
C LYS A 53 5.40 9.99 -6.73
N LYS A 54 5.20 9.34 -7.88
CA LYS A 54 4.78 7.92 -7.91
C LYS A 54 5.86 6.98 -7.37
N VAL A 55 7.14 7.29 -7.60
CA VAL A 55 8.24 6.51 -7.02
C VAL A 55 8.23 6.63 -5.51
N GLN A 56 8.05 7.83 -4.97
CA GLN A 56 7.92 8.05 -3.52
C GLN A 56 6.72 7.28 -2.93
N ASP A 57 5.58 7.28 -3.62
CA ASP A 57 4.40 6.51 -3.20
C ASP A 57 4.69 5.00 -3.19
N ILE A 58 5.44 4.49 -4.18
CA ILE A 58 5.84 3.07 -4.26
C ILE A 58 6.84 2.72 -3.15
N GLU A 59 7.82 3.58 -2.87
CA GLU A 59 8.79 3.39 -1.79
C GLU A 59 8.07 3.26 -0.44
N ALA A 60 7.08 4.11 -0.17
CA ALA A 60 6.27 4.02 1.04
C ALA A 60 5.50 2.69 1.15
N VAL A 61 5.01 2.14 0.03
CA VAL A 61 4.36 0.82 0.00
C VAL A 61 5.39 -0.30 0.24
N MET A 62 6.58 -0.21 -0.34
CA MET A 62 7.65 -1.19 -0.13
C MET A 62 8.10 -1.24 1.34
N ASP A 63 8.21 -0.09 2.01
CA ASP A 63 8.52 -0.02 3.44
C ASP A 63 7.44 -0.73 4.29
N LEU A 64 6.17 -0.58 3.91
CA LEU A 64 5.07 -1.29 4.56
C LEU A 64 5.15 -2.80 4.35
N GLU A 65 5.45 -3.24 3.12
CA GLU A 65 5.63 -4.67 2.81
C GLU A 65 6.79 -5.28 3.60
N LEU A 66 7.89 -4.52 3.79
CA LEU A 66 9.02 -4.96 4.60
C LEU A 66 8.61 -5.17 6.06
N MET A 67 7.91 -4.19 6.66
CA MET A 67 7.39 -4.32 8.03
C MET A 67 6.40 -5.48 8.19
N LEU A 68 5.54 -5.71 7.18
CA LEU A 68 4.63 -6.85 7.19
C LEU A 68 5.40 -8.18 7.15
N GLY A 69 6.48 -8.25 6.38
CA GLY A 69 7.38 -9.40 6.31
C GLY A 69 8.00 -9.73 7.67
N GLU A 70 8.51 -8.72 8.39
CA GLU A 70 9.04 -8.88 9.75
C GLU A 70 7.97 -9.38 10.72
N TYR A 71 6.78 -8.76 10.70
CA TYR A 71 5.66 -9.19 11.54
C TYR A 71 5.22 -10.64 11.27
N CYS A 72 5.19 -11.06 10.01
CA CYS A 72 4.89 -12.44 9.64
C CYS A 72 5.97 -13.42 10.14
N ALA A 73 7.24 -13.03 10.12
CA ALA A 73 8.33 -13.84 10.67
C ALA A 73 8.17 -14.00 12.19
N ASP A 74 7.90 -12.92 12.92
CA ASP A 74 7.67 -12.93 14.36
C ASP A 74 6.50 -13.85 14.75
N LEU A 75 5.37 -13.75 14.04
CA LEU A 75 4.22 -14.64 14.26
C LEU A 75 4.57 -16.11 14.01
N SER A 76 5.36 -16.40 12.97
CA SER A 76 5.83 -17.75 12.67
C SER A 76 6.71 -18.30 13.80
N ASP A 77 7.61 -17.48 14.34
CA ASP A 77 8.50 -17.88 15.42
C ASP A 77 7.76 -18.03 16.75
N MET A 78 6.79 -17.17 17.05
CA MET A 78 5.86 -17.37 18.18
C MET A 78 5.06 -18.66 18.04
N HIS A 79 4.59 -19.00 16.83
CA HIS A 79 3.87 -20.24 16.57
C HIS A 79 4.77 -21.46 16.83
N LYS A 80 6.00 -21.45 16.30
CA LYS A 80 7.00 -22.51 16.54
C LYS A 80 7.29 -22.65 18.03
N ALA A 81 7.60 -21.55 18.71
CA ALA A 81 7.89 -21.56 20.15
C ALA A 81 6.71 -22.16 20.93
N ARG A 82 5.49 -21.72 20.65
CA ARG A 82 4.29 -22.29 21.28
C ARG A 82 4.15 -23.77 21.00
N HIS A 83 4.42 -24.24 19.78
CA HIS A 83 4.37 -25.66 19.44
C HIS A 83 5.41 -26.46 20.23
N TYR A 84 6.66 -25.96 20.32
CA TYR A 84 7.71 -26.62 21.11
C TYR A 84 7.39 -26.67 22.61
N TYR A 85 6.91 -25.58 23.19
CA TYR A 85 6.57 -25.51 24.62
C TYR A 85 5.22 -26.17 24.97
N ARG A 86 4.29 -26.34 24.01
CA ARG A 86 3.07 -27.14 24.23
C ARG A 86 3.36 -28.64 24.29
N ALA A 87 4.44 -29.10 23.66
CA ALA A 87 4.72 -30.53 23.52
C ALA A 87 5.39 -31.16 24.74
N THR A 88 5.87 -30.38 25.71
CA THR A 88 6.43 -30.89 26.95
C THR A 88 5.32 -31.06 27.99
N SER A 89 4.85 -32.30 28.17
CA SER A 89 4.07 -32.66 29.35
C SER A 89 4.90 -32.38 30.60
N LEU A 90 4.28 -31.81 31.63
CA LEU A 90 4.88 -31.66 32.95
C LEU A 90 5.48 -33.00 33.41
N SER A 91 6.67 -32.96 34.00
CA SER A 91 7.25 -34.10 34.71
C SER A 91 6.36 -34.50 35.89
N GLU A 92 6.50 -35.73 36.36
CA GLU A 92 5.75 -36.21 37.53
C GLU A 92 6.01 -35.37 38.79
N GLU A 93 7.22 -34.84 38.94
CA GLU A 93 7.57 -33.94 40.04
C GLU A 93 6.87 -32.58 39.91
N GLU A 94 6.84 -31.99 38.71
CA GLU A 94 6.12 -30.74 38.46
C GLU A 94 4.61 -30.88 38.64
N LYS A 95 4.03 -32.02 38.22
CA LYS A 95 2.61 -32.33 38.48
C LYS A 95 2.32 -32.41 39.98
N LEU A 96 3.21 -33.04 40.74
CA LEU A 96 3.07 -33.16 42.19
C LEU A 96 3.11 -31.78 42.86
N TYR A 97 4.07 -30.92 42.49
CA TYR A 97 4.13 -29.56 43.03
C TYR A 97 2.91 -28.73 42.65
N LEU A 98 2.42 -28.85 41.40
CA LEU A 98 1.22 -28.14 40.97
C LEU A 98 0.01 -28.55 41.82
N HIS A 99 -0.14 -29.85 42.11
CA HIS A 99 -1.19 -30.35 42.99
C HIS A 99 -1.06 -29.82 44.42
N GLN A 100 0.16 -29.73 44.97
CA GLN A 100 0.39 -29.16 46.29
C GLN A 100 0.05 -27.67 46.36
N ILE A 101 0.34 -26.92 45.30
CA ILE A 101 -0.03 -25.50 45.19
C ILE A 101 -1.55 -25.36 45.14
N ASP A 102 -2.24 -26.19 44.36
CA ASP A 102 -3.71 -26.18 44.28
C ASP A 102 -4.35 -26.55 45.63
N ASP A 103 -3.83 -27.57 46.31
CA ASP A 103 -4.30 -27.96 47.64
C ASP A 103 -4.08 -26.83 48.67
N PHE A 104 -2.91 -26.19 48.64
CA PHE A 104 -2.58 -25.06 49.51
C PHE A 104 -3.47 -23.85 49.23
N ALA A 105 -3.67 -23.51 47.95
CA ALA A 105 -4.54 -22.41 47.53
C ALA A 105 -5.99 -22.67 47.95
N THR A 106 -6.50 -23.88 47.74
CA THR A 106 -7.85 -24.29 48.16
C THR A 106 -8.02 -24.17 49.67
N ALA A 107 -7.06 -24.65 50.45
CA ALA A 107 -7.09 -24.54 51.91
C ALA A 107 -7.08 -23.07 52.37
N THR A 108 -6.23 -22.25 51.75
CA THR A 108 -6.12 -20.82 52.07
C THR A 108 -7.40 -20.05 51.72
N ILE A 109 -8.02 -20.37 50.57
CA ILE A 109 -9.32 -19.81 50.17
C ILE A 109 -10.39 -20.19 51.20
N ALA A 110 -10.48 -21.47 51.58
CA ALA A 110 -11.45 -21.91 52.58
C ALA A 110 -11.26 -21.24 53.96
N GLU A 111 -10.02 -21.04 54.39
CA GLU A 111 -9.69 -20.32 55.63
C GLU A 111 -10.10 -18.83 55.54
N TYR A 112 -9.83 -18.19 54.41
CA TYR A 112 -10.25 -16.81 54.17
C TYR A 112 -11.78 -16.68 54.17
N GLU A 113 -12.49 -17.58 53.50
CA GLU A 113 -13.95 -17.59 53.47
C GLU A 113 -14.56 -17.81 54.86
N ALA A 114 -13.93 -18.64 55.69
CA ALA A 114 -14.36 -18.89 57.06
C ALA A 114 -14.11 -17.71 58.02
N SER A 115 -13.09 -16.87 57.76
CA SER A 115 -12.65 -15.81 58.67
C SER A 115 -13.03 -14.39 58.25
N VAL A 116 -13.10 -14.12 56.94
CA VAL A 116 -13.30 -12.78 56.37
C VAL A 116 -14.60 -12.70 55.57
N GLY A 117 -14.93 -13.74 54.80
CA GLY A 117 -16.11 -13.79 53.93
C GLY A 117 -15.79 -14.24 52.50
N PRO A 118 -16.80 -14.31 51.61
CA PRO A 118 -16.67 -14.93 50.29
C PRO A 118 -15.58 -14.27 49.43
N VAL A 119 -14.79 -15.09 48.72
CA VAL A 119 -13.73 -14.61 47.83
C VAL A 119 -14.33 -13.91 46.60
N PRO A 120 -13.84 -12.71 46.22
CA PRO A 120 -14.24 -12.07 44.98
C PRO A 120 -13.93 -12.95 43.76
N ALA A 121 -14.88 -13.10 42.84
CA ALA A 121 -14.68 -13.90 41.64
C ALA A 121 -13.61 -13.27 40.73
N PHE A 122 -12.45 -13.93 40.62
CA PHE A 122 -11.40 -13.61 39.64
C PHE A 122 -11.45 -14.54 38.41
N ASP A 123 -12.53 -15.32 38.26
CA ASP A 123 -12.74 -16.32 37.20
C ASP A 123 -12.81 -15.76 35.77
N ASN A 124 -12.61 -14.45 35.58
CA ASN A 124 -12.35 -13.93 34.26
C ASN A 124 -10.97 -14.44 33.83
N HIS A 125 -10.98 -15.54 33.08
CA HIS A 125 -9.83 -16.04 32.35
C HIS A 125 -9.17 -14.84 31.66
N LEU A 126 -7.98 -14.43 32.13
CA LEU A 126 -7.04 -13.63 31.36
C LEU A 126 -6.57 -14.49 30.20
N SER A 127 -7.48 -14.74 29.25
CA SER A 127 -7.13 -15.37 28.00
C SER A 127 -6.22 -14.38 27.29
N LEU A 128 -4.95 -14.73 27.13
CA LEU A 128 -4.01 -14.02 26.25
C LEU A 128 -4.50 -13.98 24.78
N PHE A 129 -5.56 -14.72 24.47
CA PHE A 129 -6.30 -14.72 23.20
C PHE A 129 -7.74 -14.20 23.37
N SER A 130 -8.04 -13.52 24.48
CA SER A 130 -9.31 -12.84 24.65
C SER A 130 -9.47 -11.81 23.54
N LYS A 131 -10.65 -11.76 22.94
CA LYS A 131 -11.03 -10.67 22.03
C LYS A 131 -11.01 -9.30 22.73
N ASP A 132 -10.93 -9.30 24.06
CA ASP A 132 -10.94 -8.11 24.92
C ASP A 132 -9.54 -7.61 25.29
N ILE A 133 -8.46 -8.32 24.94
CA ILE A 133 -7.09 -7.79 25.01
C ILE A 133 -6.74 -7.33 23.60
N PRO A 134 -6.80 -6.02 23.30
CA PRO A 134 -6.42 -5.52 21.99
C PRO A 134 -4.93 -5.81 21.80
N LEU A 135 -4.61 -6.69 20.84
CA LEU A 135 -3.28 -6.72 20.27
C LEU A 135 -3.12 -5.43 19.48
N GLU A 136 -2.44 -4.44 20.07
CA GLU A 136 -2.09 -3.22 19.36
C GLU A 136 -1.10 -3.58 18.24
N PHE A 137 -1.55 -3.40 17.01
CA PHE A 137 -0.66 -3.43 15.87
C PHE A 137 0.23 -2.18 15.91
N PRO A 138 1.50 -2.27 15.48
CA PRO A 138 2.36 -1.11 15.29
C PRO A 138 1.64 -0.04 14.45
N GLU A 139 1.92 1.24 14.72
CA GLU A 139 1.25 2.40 14.15
C GLU A 139 1.07 2.43 12.61
N PRO A 140 1.90 1.75 11.78
CA PRO A 140 1.61 1.62 10.33
C PRO A 140 0.68 0.45 9.93
N LEU A 141 0.47 -0.53 10.81
CA LEU A 141 -0.37 -1.73 10.59
C LEU A 141 -1.69 -1.68 11.34
N ALA A 142 -1.89 -0.67 12.19
CA ALA A 142 -3.12 -0.46 12.91
C ALA A 142 -4.30 -0.26 11.94
N PRO A 143 -5.44 -0.94 12.16
CA PRO A 143 -6.63 -0.71 11.35
C PRO A 143 -7.01 0.78 11.45
N PRO A 144 -7.38 1.42 10.33
CA PRO A 144 -7.81 2.81 10.35
C PRO A 144 -9.01 2.95 11.31
N PRO A 145 -9.11 4.08 12.04
CA PRO A 145 -10.20 4.29 12.98
C PRO A 145 -11.54 4.10 12.27
N ALA A 146 -12.48 3.41 12.92
CA ALA A 146 -13.76 2.94 12.37
C ALA A 146 -14.66 4.02 11.74
N SER A 147 -14.25 5.30 11.77
CA SER A 147 -14.97 6.43 11.19
C SER A 147 -14.60 6.76 9.73
N SER A 148 -13.65 6.05 9.10
CA SER A 148 -13.27 6.31 7.69
C SER A 148 -13.81 5.30 6.67
N ALA A 149 -14.47 4.22 7.12
CA ALA A 149 -15.08 3.22 6.25
C ALA A 149 -16.48 3.67 5.75
N SER A 150 -16.52 4.75 4.97
CA SER A 150 -17.74 5.21 4.30
C SER A 150 -17.43 5.80 2.93
N ALA A 151 -16.75 5.05 2.07
CA ALA A 151 -16.83 5.28 0.62
C ALA A 151 -16.39 4.03 -0.17
N SER A 152 -17.29 3.61 -1.06
CA SER A 152 -17.04 2.77 -2.24
C SER A 152 -17.05 1.24 -2.07
N SER A 153 -18.19 0.69 -1.65
CA SER A 153 -18.62 -0.65 -2.06
C SER A 153 -19.32 -0.57 -3.43
N SER A 154 -18.60 -0.85 -4.52
CA SER A 154 -19.19 -1.22 -5.83
C SER A 154 -18.13 -1.82 -6.76
N ALA A 155 -17.95 -3.13 -6.71
CA ALA A 155 -17.46 -3.95 -7.81
C ALA A 155 -17.85 -5.42 -7.54
N SER A 156 -19.08 -5.80 -7.90
CA SER A 156 -19.53 -7.18 -7.85
C SER A 156 -18.84 -7.99 -8.95
N HIS A 157 -18.04 -8.98 -8.55
CA HIS A 157 -17.56 -10.03 -9.44
C HIS A 157 -18.74 -10.89 -9.91
N HIS A 158 -18.88 -11.06 -11.22
CA HIS A 158 -19.68 -12.13 -11.82
C HIS A 158 -18.74 -12.91 -12.75
N GLU A 159 -18.26 -14.06 -12.29
CA GLU A 159 -17.66 -15.09 -13.13
C GLU A 159 -18.78 -15.86 -13.86
N PRO A 160 -18.62 -16.22 -15.15
CA PRO A 160 -19.48 -17.20 -15.78
C PRO A 160 -18.93 -18.62 -15.55
N ALA A 161 -19.81 -19.49 -15.05
CA ALA A 161 -19.56 -20.92 -14.84
C ALA A 161 -19.28 -21.64 -16.18
N VAL A 162 -18.17 -22.37 -16.24
CA VAL A 162 -17.89 -23.33 -17.31
C VAL A 162 -18.58 -24.64 -16.96
N ASP A 163 -19.60 -24.97 -17.73
CA ASP A 163 -20.34 -26.23 -17.75
C ASP A 163 -19.43 -27.38 -18.23
N ASN A 164 -19.11 -28.31 -17.34
CA ASN A 164 -18.48 -29.59 -17.69
C ASN A 164 -19.51 -30.70 -17.47
N GLY A 165 -20.42 -30.84 -18.44
CA GLY A 165 -21.30 -31.99 -18.57
C GLY A 165 -20.50 -33.23 -18.95
N GLY A 166 -20.25 -34.09 -17.97
CA GLY A 166 -19.85 -35.48 -18.20
C GLY A 166 -21.07 -36.28 -18.65
N ASP A 167 -20.90 -37.05 -19.72
CA ASP A 167 -21.85 -38.10 -20.11
C ASP A 167 -21.08 -39.43 -20.25
N VAL A 168 -21.60 -40.47 -19.62
CA VAL A 168 -21.06 -41.83 -19.54
C VAL A 168 -21.94 -42.77 -20.36
N ALA A 169 -21.28 -43.76 -20.97
CA ALA A 169 -21.78 -45.06 -21.51
C ALA A 169 -22.07 -45.14 -23.02
N CYS A 170 -21.15 -45.75 -23.76
CA CYS A 170 -21.19 -47.17 -24.16
C CYS A 170 -19.80 -47.63 -24.62
#